data_AF-A0A7J6BBL5-F1
#
_entry.id   AF-A0A7J6BBL5-F1
#
_cell.length_a   1.000
_cell.length_b   1.000
_cell.length_c   1.000
_cell.angle_alpha   90.00
_cell.angle_beta   90.00
_cell.angle_gamma   90.00
#
_symmetry.space_group_name_H-M   'P 1'
#
loop_
_entity.id
_entity.type
_entity.pdbx_description
1 polymer ?
#
loop_
_entity_poly.entity_id
_entity_poly.type
_entity_poly.pdbx_seq_one_letter_code
_entity_poly.pdbx_strand_id
1 'polypeptide(L)' 'MISTYLLLLLLAAVHCVQCVELIQPGSTVLTPGQSVTLTCKVSGYSLTNTYCTEWIRQSAGKTLEWIGSI' A
#
# COMPACT_ATOMS: atom_id res chain seq x y z
N MET A 1 -4.24 -26.42 29.59
CA MET A 1 -3.11 -27.02 28.84
C MET A 1 -3.41 -27.12 27.34
N ILE A 2 -4.49 -27.79 26.90
CA ILE A 2 -4.87 -27.87 25.47
C ILE A 2 -5.37 -26.54 24.90
N SER A 3 -6.23 -25.83 25.64
CA SER A 3 -6.75 -24.51 25.24
C SER A 3 -5.65 -23.45 25.07
N THR A 4 -4.65 -23.47 25.95
CA THR A 4 -3.48 -22.58 25.85
C THR A 4 -2.61 -22.90 24.63
N TYR A 5 -2.44 -24.17 24.28
CA TYR A 5 -1.67 -24.57 23.09
C TYR A 5 -2.39 -24.16 21.80
N LEU A 6 -3.71 -24.34 21.74
CA LEU A 6 -4.52 -23.88 20.62
C LEU A 6 -4.46 -22.36 20.48
N LEU A 7 -4.53 -21.61 21.58
CA LEU A 7 -4.41 -20.15 21.58
C LEU A 7 -3.02 -19.70 21.06
N LEU A 8 -1.94 -20.35 21.49
CA LEU A 8 -0.59 -20.06 21.01
C LEU A 8 -0.43 -20.35 19.51
N LEU A 9 -1.01 -21.45 19.02
CA LEU A 9 -1.02 -21.78 17.59
C LEU A 9 -1.79 -20.74 16.76
N LEU A 10 -2.94 -20.27 17.25
CA LEU A 10 -3.73 -19.23 16.58
C LEU A 10 -2.99 -17.88 16.53
N LEU A 11 -2.35 -17.47 17.63
CA LEU A 11 -1.55 -16.24 17.68
C LEU A 11 -0.34 -16.33 16.72
N ALA A 12 0.35 -17.48 16.69
CA ALA A 12 1.45 -17.71 15.76
C ALA A 12 0.99 -17.66 14.30
N ALA A 13 -0.17 -18.26 13.98
CA ALA A 13 -0.76 -18.21 12.65
C ALA A 13 -1.11 -16.77 12.21
N VAL A 14 -1.63 -15.95 13.13
CA VAL A 14 -1.93 -14.52 12.87
C VAL A 14 -0.64 -13.73 12.62
N HIS A 15 0.44 -14.01 13.37
CA HIS A 15 1.73 -13.33 13.18
C HIS A 15 2.46 -13.74 11.88
N CYS A 16 2.08 -14.86 11.24
CA CYS A 16 2.63 -15.26 9.94
C CYS A 16 1.95 -14.57 8.75
N VAL A 17 0.86 -13.81 8.95
CA VAL A 17 0.20 -13.07 7.87
C VAL A 17 0.72 -11.64 7.86
N GLN A 18 1.73 -11.37 7.03
CA GLN A 18 2.19 -10.00 6.79
C GLN A 18 1.53 -9.45 5.52
N CYS A 19 0.62 -8.50 5.70
CA CYS A 19 -0.06 -7.82 4.60
C CYS A 19 0.71 -6.56 4.20
N VAL A 20 0.78 -6.28 2.91
CA VAL A 20 1.24 -5.00 2.36
C VAL A 20 0.03 -4.16 1.99
N GLU A 21 -0.01 -2.91 2.43
CA GLU A 21 -1.06 -1.98 2.02
C GLU A 21 -0.46 -0.66 1.53
N LEU A 22 -1.05 -0.13 0.46
CA LEU A 22 -0.78 1.18 -0.12
C LEU A 22 -2.09 1.96 -0.13
N ILE A 23 -2.22 2.96 0.74
CA ILE A 23 -3.47 3.68 0.96
C ILE A 23 -3.33 5.10 0.44
N GLN A 24 -4.17 5.45 -0.55
CA GLN A 24 -4.30 6.80 -1.09
C GLN A 24 -5.62 7.44 -0.61
N PRO A 25 -5.69 8.78 -0.55
CA PRO A 25 -6.96 9.48 -0.38
C PRO A 25 -7.96 9.15 -1.49
N GLY A 26 -9.24 9.40 -1.23
CA GLY A 26 -10.28 9.29 -2.24
C GLY A 26 -10.08 10.25 -3.42
N SER A 27 -10.79 9.99 -4.52
CA SER A 27 -10.74 10.83 -5.72
C SER A 27 -11.15 12.28 -5.42
N THR A 28 -10.44 13.23 -6.03
CA THR A 28 -10.78 14.66 -5.99
C THR A 28 -10.76 15.23 -7.41
N VAL A 29 -11.67 16.16 -7.71
CA VAL A 29 -11.69 16.92 -8.96
C VAL A 29 -11.05 18.28 -8.71
N LEU A 30 -10.10 18.67 -9.55
CA LEU A 30 -9.37 19.93 -9.46
C LEU A 30 -9.56 20.77 -10.72
N THR A 31 -9.32 22.07 -10.60
CA THR A 31 -9.35 22.97 -11.75
C THR A 31 -8.10 22.75 -12.61
N PRO A 32 -8.22 22.77 -13.95
CA PRO A 32 -7.06 22.67 -14.83
C PRO A 32 -5.98 23.70 -14.50
N GLY A 33 -4.71 23.28 -14.56
CA GLY A 33 -3.55 24.15 -14.27
C GLY A 33 -3.17 24.25 -12.79
N GLN A 34 -3.95 23.66 -11.88
CA GLN A 34 -3.57 23.56 -10.47
C GLN A 34 -2.56 22.41 -10.25
N SER A 35 -1.61 22.64 -9.35
CA SER A 35 -0.75 21.56 -8.84
C SER A 35 -1.54 20.63 -7.92
N VAL A 36 -1.23 19.34 -8.00
CA VAL A 36 -1.79 18.31 -7.12
C VAL A 36 -0.68 17.66 -6.31
N THR A 37 -0.95 17.41 -5.03
CA THR A 37 -0.09 16.61 -4.16
C THR A 37 -0.78 15.28 -3.91
N LEU A 38 -0.13 14.17 -4.26
CA LEU A 38 -0.60 12.83 -3.95
C LEU A 38 0.09 12.32 -2.69
N THR A 39 -0.65 11.60 -1.86
CA THR A 39 -0.11 10.96 -0.65
C THR A 39 -0.41 9.46 -0.69
N CYS A 40 0.54 8.65 -0.24
CA CYS A 40 0.39 7.21 -0.11
C CYS A 40 0.93 6.79 1.26
N LYS A 41 0.08 6.19 2.09
CA LYS A 41 0.50 5.56 3.33
C LYS A 41 0.89 4.11 3.02
N VAL A 42 2.10 3.75 3.42
CA VAL A 42 2.65 2.40 3.22
C VAL A 42 2.68 1.64 4.54
N SER A 43 2.19 0.41 4.53
CA SER A 43 2.28 -0.55 5.65
C SER A 43 2.75 -1.92 5.15
N GLY A 44 3.32 -2.72 6.04
CA GLY A 44 3.81 -4.08 5.73
C GLY A 44 5.28 -4.17 5.29
N TYR A 45 5.91 -3.05 4.91
CA TYR A 45 7.34 -2.94 4.65
C TYR A 45 7.89 -1.53 4.95
N SER A 46 9.22 -1.40 5.01
CA SER A 46 9.91 -0.10 5.11
C SER A 46 10.25 0.42 3.72
N LEU A 47 9.95 1.69 3.46
CA LEU A 47 10.33 2.40 2.23
C LEU A 47 11.85 2.45 2.02
N THR A 48 12.65 2.37 3.08
CA THR A 48 14.12 2.37 2.99
C THR A 48 14.72 1.00 2.67
N ASN A 49 13.90 -0.05 2.60
CA ASN A 49 14.35 -1.39 2.25
C ASN A 49 14.52 -1.50 0.71
N THR A 50 15.04 -2.62 0.21
CA THR A 50 15.33 -2.86 -1.22
C THR A 50 14.08 -2.93 -2.13
N TYR A 51 12.89 -2.58 -1.62
CA TYR A 51 11.66 -2.57 -2.40
C TYR A 51 11.42 -1.19 -3.00
N CYS A 52 11.28 -1.11 -4.33
CA CYS A 52 10.94 0.14 -5.01
C CYS A 52 9.43 0.40 -4.90
N THR A 53 9.04 1.59 -4.44
CA THR A 53 7.62 1.97 -4.38
C THR A 53 7.30 2.87 -5.56
N GLU A 54 6.56 2.33 -6.53
CA GLU A 54 6.32 3.01 -7.80
C GLU A 54 4.99 3.78 -7.82
N TRP A 55 5.01 4.95 -8.46
CA TRP A 55 3.83 5.70 -8.82
C TRP A 55 3.44 5.42 -10.27
N ILE A 56 2.18 5.07 -10.48
CA ILE A 56 1.60 4.85 -11.79
C ILE A 56 0.31 5.67 -11.93
N ARG A 57 -0.03 6.05 -13.15
CA ARG A 57 -1.35 6.62 -13.49
C ARG A 57 -1.97 5.87 -14.66
N GLN A 58 -3.29 5.94 -14.72
CA GLN A 58 -4.05 5.43 -15.86
C GLN A 58 -5.08 6.47 -16.28
N SER A 59 -4.90 7.03 -17.47
CA SER A 59 -5.93 7.88 -18.06
C SER A 59 -7.08 6.99 -18.58
N ALA A 60 -8.31 7.50 -18.59
CA ALA A 60 -9.47 6.76 -19.07
C ALA A 60 -9.24 6.22 -20.50
N GLY A 61 -9.39 4.91 -20.68
CA GLY A 61 -9.17 4.24 -21.96
C GLY A 61 -7.70 4.12 -22.40
N LYS A 62 -6.73 4.37 -21.51
CA LYS A 62 -5.29 4.25 -21.78
C LYS A 62 -4.64 3.15 -20.94
N THR A 63 -3.42 2.79 -21.33
CA THR A 63 -2.56 1.86 -20.57
C THR A 63 -2.04 2.53 -19.30
N LEU A 64 -1.47 1.73 -18.40
CA LEU A 64 -0.73 2.23 -17.25
C LEU A 64 0.51 3.01 -17.73
N GLU A 65 0.75 4.15 -17.09
CA GLU A 65 1.93 4.98 -17.30
C GLU A 65 2.70 5.09 -15.98
N TRP A 66 4.01 4.87 -16.03
CA TRP A 66 4.90 5.08 -14.90
C TRP A 66 5.17 6.57 -14.68
N ILE A 67 5.16 7.02 -13.43
CA ILE A 67 5.39 8.41 -13.03
C ILE A 67 6.75 8.56 -12.35
N GLY A 68 7.14 7.60 -11.50
CA GLY A 68 8.36 7.70 -10.71
C GLY A 68 8.45 6.63 -9.62
N SER A 69 9.66 6.44 -9.10
CA SER A 69 9.96 5.56 -7.97
C SER A 69 10.25 6.39 -6.71
N ILE A 70 9.89 5.85 -5.55
CA ILE A 70 10.33 6.29 -4.23
C ILE A 70 11.27 5.23 -3.67
#